data_AF-A0A9W7CZ93-F1
#
_entry.id   AF-A0A9W7CZ93-F1
#
_cell.length_a   1.000
_cell.length_b   1.000
_cell.length_c   1.000
_cell.angle_alpha   90.00
_cell.angle_beta   90.00
_cell.angle_gamma   90.00
#
_symmetry.space_group_name_H-M   'P 1'
#
loop_
_entity.id
_entity.type
_entity.pdbx_description
1 polymer ?
#
loop_
_entity_poly.entity_id
_entity_poly.type
_entity_poly.pdbx_seq_one_letter_code
_entity_poly.pdbx_strand_id
1 'polypeptide(L)'
;MAPQHQDSELKATAATASTTTPVKNALLHEVLHAKFDHPELLSTFPPTTYDPIPVLPYEDRALKADPTFKNLLTTATLKHLEPKIGTEISGLQLNELTDPQKDELALLIAHRGVVFFHDQKITAEQLLDLGRYYGPLHIQQNLAHTERYPELLVVENSVETSAAALKRHQLDPLNAWHTDVSYERQPPTYTLFKVLTVPEVGGDTLWACGYEAYNRLSPAFKKFVEGLVAVHSGKVPILCTRCDITFIDGSNNLVKFSEPS
;
A
#
# COMPACT_ATOMS: atom_id res chain seq x y z
N MET A 1 0.02 -0.99 -27.61
CA MET A 1 -1.00 -1.77 -28.36
C MET A 1 -1.47 -2.87 -27.44
N ALA A 2 -2.59 -2.65 -26.75
CA ALA A 2 -3.19 -3.66 -25.88
C ALA A 2 -3.87 -4.74 -26.75
N PRO A 3 -3.77 -6.04 -26.41
CA PRO A 3 -4.47 -7.08 -27.14
C PRO A 3 -5.97 -6.99 -26.89
N GLN A 4 -6.74 -7.14 -27.97
CA GLN A 4 -8.20 -7.24 -27.95
C GLN A 4 -8.63 -8.44 -27.10
N HIS A 5 -9.32 -8.19 -25.99
CA HIS A 5 -9.96 -9.23 -25.21
C HIS A 5 -11.25 -9.64 -25.94
N GLN A 6 -11.35 -10.93 -26.31
CA GLN A 6 -12.59 -11.50 -26.83
C GLN A 6 -13.61 -11.57 -25.68
N ASP A 7 -14.73 -10.90 -25.87
CA ASP A 7 -15.88 -10.91 -24.98
C ASP A 7 -16.49 -12.32 -24.93
N SER A 8 -16.46 -12.95 -23.76
CA SER A 8 -17.43 -13.99 -23.40
C SER A 8 -18.32 -13.45 -22.30
N GLU A 9 -19.60 -13.26 -22.63
CA GLU A 9 -20.67 -12.78 -21.75
C GLU A 9 -20.66 -13.47 -20.38
N LEU A 10 -20.23 -12.75 -19.34
CA LEU A 10 -20.44 -13.15 -17.95
C LEU A 10 -21.86 -12.73 -17.55
N LYS A 11 -22.81 -13.66 -17.69
CA LYS A 11 -24.13 -13.54 -17.05
C LYS A 11 -23.95 -13.50 -15.53
N ALA A 12 -24.43 -12.43 -14.90
CA ALA A 12 -24.56 -12.34 -13.46
C ALA A 12 -25.54 -13.43 -12.95
N THR A 13 -24.99 -14.52 -12.41
CA THR A 13 -25.75 -15.48 -11.60
C THR A 13 -25.83 -14.96 -10.17
N ALA A 14 -27.05 -14.77 -9.67
CA ALA A 14 -27.29 -14.49 -8.25
C ALA A 14 -26.61 -15.56 -7.39
N ALA A 15 -25.68 -15.13 -6.54
CA ALA A 15 -24.94 -16.01 -5.64
C ALA A 15 -25.94 -16.66 -4.66
N THR A 16 -26.07 -17.98 -4.74
CA THR A 16 -26.69 -18.77 -3.68
C THR A 16 -25.77 -18.71 -2.47
N ALA A 17 -26.33 -18.47 -1.28
CA ALA A 17 -25.57 -18.43 -0.04
C ALA A 17 -24.83 -19.76 0.18
N SER A 18 -23.55 -19.77 -0.13
CA SER A 18 -22.64 -20.88 0.14
C SER A 18 -22.39 -20.91 1.64
N THR A 19 -22.67 -22.03 2.30
CA THR A 19 -22.22 -22.28 3.67
C THR A 19 -20.69 -22.27 3.69
N THR A 20 -20.11 -21.19 4.22
CA THR A 20 -18.66 -21.03 4.34
C THR A 20 -18.12 -22.02 5.37
N THR A 21 -17.20 -22.89 4.96
CA THR A 21 -16.53 -23.80 5.88
C THR A 21 -15.38 -23.07 6.58
N PRO A 22 -15.35 -22.99 7.92
CA PRO A 22 -14.27 -22.35 8.64
C PRO A 22 -12.90 -22.98 8.35
N VAL A 23 -11.89 -22.15 8.14
CA VAL A 23 -10.49 -22.60 8.05
C VAL A 23 -9.92 -22.68 9.47
N LYS A 24 -9.17 -23.75 9.79
CA LYS A 24 -8.49 -23.87 11.08
C LYS A 24 -7.16 -23.11 11.08
N ASN A 25 -6.86 -22.38 12.15
CA ASN A 25 -5.57 -21.71 12.32
C ASN A 25 -4.47 -22.67 12.82
N ALA A 26 -3.26 -22.15 13.06
CA ALA A 26 -2.12 -22.92 13.57
C ALA A 26 -2.35 -23.54 14.96
N LEU A 27 -3.34 -23.05 15.71
CA LEU A 27 -3.78 -23.60 16.99
C LEU A 27 -4.97 -24.57 16.84
N LEU A 28 -5.32 -24.94 15.60
CA LEU A 28 -6.48 -25.77 15.24
C LEU A 28 -7.84 -25.18 15.64
N HIS A 29 -7.89 -23.90 16.02
CA HIS A 29 -9.14 -23.18 16.25
C HIS A 29 -9.78 -22.80 14.92
N GLU A 30 -11.10 -22.84 14.85
CA GLU A 30 -11.84 -22.29 13.71
C GLU A 30 -11.56 -20.78 13.65
N VAL A 31 -11.08 -20.30 12.51
CA VAL A 31 -10.92 -18.87 12.27
C VAL A 31 -12.31 -18.29 12.10
N LEU A 32 -12.69 -17.42 13.03
CA LEU A 32 -13.91 -16.62 12.92
C LEU A 32 -13.82 -15.75 11.68
N HIS A 33 -14.76 -15.96 10.76
CA HIS A 33 -14.96 -15.08 9.62
C HIS A 33 -15.72 -13.86 10.11
N ALA A 34 -15.04 -12.70 10.07
CA ALA A 34 -15.71 -11.45 10.33
C ALA A 34 -16.47 -11.04 9.08
N LYS A 35 -17.77 -10.78 9.26
CA LYS A 35 -18.58 -10.13 8.23
C LYS A 35 -17.96 -8.76 7.95
N PHE A 36 -17.87 -8.39 6.68
CA PHE A 36 -17.47 -7.04 6.31
C PHE A 36 -18.63 -6.08 6.57
N ASP A 37 -18.46 -5.20 7.56
CA ASP A 37 -19.53 -4.31 8.05
C ASP A 37 -19.64 -2.98 7.27
N HIS A 38 -18.90 -2.86 6.16
CA HIS A 38 -18.86 -1.67 5.29
C HIS A 38 -19.28 -1.96 3.86
N PRO A 39 -20.52 -2.43 3.59
CA PRO A 39 -20.96 -2.81 2.25
C PRO A 39 -20.85 -1.66 1.23
N GLU A 40 -20.90 -0.40 1.68
CA GLU A 40 -20.71 0.80 0.86
C GLU A 40 -19.28 0.95 0.31
N LEU A 41 -18.31 0.23 0.90
CA LEU A 41 -16.92 0.20 0.48
C LEU A 41 -16.59 -1.05 -0.34
N LEU A 42 -17.59 -1.89 -0.68
CA LEU A 42 -17.34 -3.02 -1.55
C LEU A 42 -16.85 -2.57 -2.92
N SER A 43 -15.86 -3.28 -3.42
CA SER A 43 -15.19 -2.96 -4.68
C SER A 43 -16.07 -3.32 -5.88
N THR A 44 -16.04 -2.47 -6.91
CA THR A 44 -16.74 -2.66 -8.17
C THR A 44 -15.74 -2.63 -9.33
N PHE A 45 -16.07 -3.31 -10.43
CA PHE A 45 -15.26 -3.33 -11.66
C PHE A 45 -16.02 -2.58 -12.77
N PRO A 46 -15.98 -1.24 -12.78
CA PRO A 46 -16.62 -0.50 -13.85
C PRO A 46 -15.88 -0.73 -15.18
N PRO A 47 -16.56 -0.65 -16.34
CA PRO A 47 -15.91 -0.72 -17.65
C PRO A 47 -15.10 0.53 -18.00
N THR A 48 -14.77 1.35 -17.00
CA THR A 48 -14.06 2.62 -17.17
C THR A 48 -12.64 2.37 -17.63
N THR A 49 -12.21 3.12 -18.64
CA THR A 49 -10.82 3.18 -19.06
C THR A 49 -10.27 4.54 -18.72
N TYR A 50 -9.01 4.58 -18.28
CA TYR A 50 -8.33 5.80 -17.89
C TYR A 50 -7.25 6.12 -18.92
N ASP A 51 -7.07 7.41 -19.19
CA ASP A 51 -5.94 7.87 -19.96
C ASP A 51 -4.62 7.61 -19.21
N PRO A 52 -3.48 7.52 -19.92
CA PRO A 52 -2.17 7.45 -19.29
C PRO A 52 -1.97 8.59 -18.29
N ILE A 53 -1.54 8.26 -17.08
CA ILE A 53 -1.28 9.27 -16.03
C ILE A 53 -0.16 10.21 -16.50
N PRO A 54 -0.41 11.53 -16.62
CA PRO A 54 0.61 12.48 -17.02
C PRO A 54 1.65 12.65 -15.90
N VAL A 55 2.82 13.20 -16.26
CA VAL A 55 3.75 13.65 -15.21
C VAL A 55 3.16 14.90 -14.55
N LEU A 56 2.82 14.77 -13.27
CA LEU A 56 2.24 15.84 -12.46
C LEU A 56 3.34 16.65 -11.77
N PRO A 57 3.18 17.99 -11.67
CA PRO A 57 4.02 18.77 -10.76
C PRO A 57 3.75 18.32 -9.32
N TYR A 58 4.79 18.21 -8.52
CA TYR A 58 4.67 17.87 -7.11
C TYR A 58 5.49 18.83 -6.26
N GLU A 59 5.05 19.03 -5.03
CA GLU A 59 5.74 19.80 -4.01
C GLU A 59 5.72 18.98 -2.72
N ASP A 60 6.90 18.68 -2.18
CA ASP A 60 7.01 17.88 -0.97
C ASP A 60 6.62 18.72 0.26
N ARG A 61 5.51 18.33 0.91
CA ARG A 61 4.98 18.98 2.12
C ARG A 61 5.97 18.93 3.28
N ALA A 62 6.81 17.90 3.36
CA ALA A 62 7.82 17.78 4.42
C ALA A 62 8.82 18.95 4.40
N LEU A 63 9.06 19.57 3.24
CA LEU A 63 9.97 20.72 3.12
C LEU A 63 9.41 22.01 3.74
N LYS A 64 8.10 22.06 4.01
CA LYS A 64 7.42 23.21 4.65
C LYS A 64 7.36 23.07 6.18
N ALA A 65 7.70 21.88 6.69
CA ALA A 65 7.62 21.58 8.11
C ALA A 65 8.60 22.42 8.95
N ASP A 66 8.22 22.69 10.20
CA ASP A 66 9.19 23.12 11.20
C ASP A 66 9.99 21.89 11.67
N PRO A 67 11.33 21.85 11.50
CA PRO A 67 12.13 20.69 11.82
C PRO A 67 12.20 20.39 13.33
N THR A 68 11.69 21.28 14.18
CA THR A 68 11.58 21.06 15.63
C THR A 68 10.30 20.31 16.02
N PHE A 69 9.39 20.06 15.07
CA PHE A 69 8.10 19.42 15.29
C PHE A 69 7.22 20.11 16.34
N LYS A 70 7.39 21.42 16.52
CA LYS A 70 6.77 22.15 17.63
C LYS A 70 5.24 22.11 17.58
N ASN A 71 4.63 22.07 16.40
CA ASN A 71 3.18 22.08 16.26
C ASN A 71 2.58 20.69 16.56
N LEU A 72 3.27 19.62 16.12
CA LEU A 72 2.87 18.24 16.30
C LEU A 72 3.10 17.79 17.76
N LEU A 73 4.29 18.07 18.31
CA LEU A 73 4.71 17.65 19.65
C LEU A 73 4.09 18.46 20.79
N THR A 74 3.34 19.53 20.50
CA THR A 74 2.58 20.24 21.53
C THR A 74 1.55 19.33 22.19
N THR A 75 0.97 18.40 21.43
CA THR A 75 -0.08 17.49 21.92
C THR A 75 0.28 16.02 21.70
N ALA A 76 1.07 15.70 20.68
CA ALA A 76 1.42 14.33 20.37
C ALA A 76 2.43 13.74 21.36
N THR A 77 2.25 12.46 21.67
CA THR A 77 3.29 11.62 22.26
C THR A 77 3.80 10.64 21.21
N LEU A 78 5.13 10.52 21.11
CA LEU A 78 5.79 9.61 20.17
C LEU A 78 6.36 8.41 20.90
N LYS A 79 6.10 7.21 20.38
CA LYS A 79 6.74 5.97 20.81
C LYS A 79 7.38 5.31 19.60
N HIS A 80 8.70 5.33 19.54
CA HIS A 80 9.43 4.67 18.46
C HIS A 80 9.37 3.15 18.65
N LEU A 81 8.93 2.44 17.60
CA LEU A 81 8.73 0.99 17.65
C LEU A 81 10.03 0.25 17.39
N GLU A 82 10.79 0.68 16.38
CA GLU A 82 12.10 0.13 16.04
C GLU A 82 13.16 1.23 15.93
N PRO A 83 14.47 0.94 16.10
CA PRO A 83 15.50 1.97 16.10
C PRO A 83 15.53 2.84 14.83
N LYS A 84 15.22 2.26 13.66
CA LYS A 84 15.41 2.89 12.34
C LYS A 84 14.13 3.04 11.51
N ILE A 85 12.99 2.60 12.03
CA ILE A 85 11.71 2.65 11.33
C ILE A 85 10.56 2.63 12.35
N GLY A 86 9.40 3.19 11.99
CA GLY A 86 8.19 3.02 12.77
C GLY A 86 8.11 3.94 13.98
N THR A 87 7.00 4.67 14.06
CA THR A 87 6.64 5.47 15.25
C THR A 87 5.14 5.39 15.48
N GLU A 88 4.74 5.01 16.68
CA GLU A 88 3.36 5.15 17.15
C GLU A 88 3.15 6.59 17.67
N ILE A 89 2.05 7.21 17.25
CA ILE A 89 1.68 8.59 17.57
C ILE A 89 0.34 8.58 18.31
N SER A 90 0.33 9.16 19.51
CA SER A 90 -0.86 9.26 20.37
C SER A 90 -1.17 10.72 20.69
N GLY A 91 -2.43 11.02 21.06
CA GLY A 91 -2.85 12.37 21.46
C GLY A 91 -3.32 13.28 20.32
N LEU A 92 -3.46 12.75 19.10
CA LEU A 92 -3.95 13.48 17.93
C LEU A 92 -5.09 12.71 17.24
N GLN A 93 -6.00 13.46 16.61
CA GLN A 93 -6.96 12.95 15.64
C GLN A 93 -6.61 13.49 14.25
N LEU A 94 -6.45 12.59 13.28
CA LEU A 94 -6.01 12.92 11.92
C LEU A 94 -6.93 13.92 11.20
N ASN A 95 -8.23 13.90 11.51
CA ASN A 95 -9.23 14.81 10.94
C ASN A 95 -9.24 16.21 11.58
N GLU A 96 -8.47 16.43 12.65
CA GLU A 96 -8.37 17.70 13.38
C GLU A 96 -7.01 18.38 13.18
N LEU A 97 -6.10 17.76 12.42
CA LEU A 97 -4.76 18.32 12.21
C LEU A 97 -4.82 19.64 11.45
N THR A 98 -4.10 20.62 12.01
CA THR A 98 -3.81 21.88 11.32
C THR A 98 -2.82 21.67 10.18
N ASP A 99 -2.74 22.62 9.26
CA ASP A 99 -1.79 22.57 8.14
C ASP A 99 -0.32 22.43 8.61
N PRO A 100 0.19 23.23 9.58
CA PRO A 100 1.54 23.03 10.10
C PRO A 100 1.78 21.64 10.72
N GLN A 101 0.77 21.06 11.38
CA GLN A 101 0.87 19.70 11.92
C GLN A 101 0.93 18.65 10.81
N LYS A 102 0.20 18.83 9.71
CA LYS A 102 0.25 17.93 8.55
C LYS A 102 1.61 18.01 7.84
N ASP A 103 2.17 19.20 7.67
CA ASP A 103 3.53 19.36 7.13
C ASP A 103 4.58 18.68 8.03
N GLU A 104 4.51 18.89 9.35
CA GLU A 104 5.39 18.22 10.32
C GLU A 104 5.20 16.70 10.36
N LEU A 105 3.97 16.21 10.17
CA LEU A 105 3.69 14.78 10.04
C LEU A 105 4.35 14.20 8.79
N ALA A 106 4.31 14.90 7.65
CA ALA A 106 5.01 14.49 6.43
C ALA A 106 6.52 14.36 6.66
N LEU A 107 7.14 15.32 7.37
CA LEU A 107 8.55 15.27 7.73
C LEU A 107 8.87 14.09 8.67
N LEU A 108 8.02 13.85 9.67
CA LEU A 108 8.19 12.72 10.58
C LEU A 108 8.12 11.38 9.84
N ILE A 109 7.17 11.24 8.91
CA ILE A 109 7.07 10.05 8.05
C ILE A 109 8.34 9.89 7.21
N ALA A 110 8.87 10.95 6.61
CA ALA A 110 10.12 10.89 5.86
C ALA A 110 11.31 10.38 6.71
N HIS A 111 11.38 10.77 8.00
CA HIS A 111 12.41 10.29 8.92
C HIS A 111 12.19 8.86 9.42
N ARG A 112 10.93 8.42 9.52
CA ARG A 112 10.58 7.17 10.22
C ARG A 112 10.07 6.07 9.30
N GLY A 113 9.86 6.35 8.02
CA GLY A 113 9.33 5.44 7.00
C GLY A 113 7.82 5.16 7.14
N VAL A 114 7.35 4.87 8.36
CA VAL A 114 5.96 4.55 8.66
C VAL A 114 5.59 5.04 10.05
N VAL A 115 4.34 5.48 10.21
CA VAL A 115 3.77 5.92 11.48
C VAL A 115 2.41 5.30 11.71
N PHE A 116 2.03 5.13 12.98
CA PHE A 116 0.80 4.47 13.39
C PHE A 116 -0.03 5.37 14.29
N PHE A 117 -1.34 5.36 14.07
CA PHE A 117 -2.30 6.07 14.90
C PHE A 117 -3.38 5.08 15.35
N HIS A 118 -3.66 5.06 16.65
CA HIS A 118 -4.75 4.28 17.23
C HIS A 118 -6.00 5.15 17.42
N ASP A 119 -7.17 4.52 17.49
CA ASP A 119 -8.44 5.13 17.87
C ASP A 119 -8.83 6.38 17.05
N GLN A 120 -8.59 6.31 15.73
CA GLN A 120 -8.87 7.42 14.81
C GLN A 120 -10.33 7.44 14.37
N LYS A 121 -11.03 8.54 14.65
CA LYS A 121 -12.43 8.78 14.26
C LYS A 121 -12.52 9.50 12.90
N ILE A 122 -11.81 8.98 11.91
CA ILE A 122 -11.72 9.57 10.57
C ILE A 122 -12.67 8.85 9.59
N THR A 123 -13.47 9.61 8.83
CA THR A 123 -14.32 9.03 7.77
C THR A 123 -13.52 8.78 6.49
N ALA A 124 -14.13 8.08 5.52
CA ALA A 124 -13.53 7.86 4.20
C ALA A 124 -13.26 9.20 3.48
N GLU A 125 -14.20 10.13 3.53
CA GLU A 125 -14.08 11.48 2.96
C GLU A 125 -12.95 12.27 3.62
N GLN A 126 -12.87 12.25 4.95
CA GLN A 126 -11.81 12.94 5.69
C GLN A 126 -10.43 12.33 5.42
N LEU A 127 -10.35 11.02 5.22
CA LEU A 127 -9.11 10.33 4.84
C LEU A 127 -8.67 10.76 3.43
N LEU A 128 -9.61 10.87 2.49
CA LEU A 128 -9.36 11.39 1.15
C LEU A 128 -8.89 12.85 1.19
N ASP A 129 -9.52 13.69 2.01
CA ASP A 129 -9.13 15.09 2.17
C ASP A 129 -7.72 15.24 2.77
N LEU A 130 -7.36 14.36 3.73
CA LEU A 130 -6.00 14.27 4.24
C LEU A 130 -5.01 13.85 3.14
N GLY A 131 -5.37 12.88 2.30
CA GLY A 131 -4.56 12.49 1.14
C GLY A 131 -4.36 13.65 0.15
N ARG A 132 -5.42 14.39 -0.17
CA ARG A 132 -5.40 15.58 -1.06
C ARG A 132 -4.48 16.68 -0.56
N TYR A 133 -4.26 16.76 0.76
CA TYR A 133 -3.31 17.70 1.33
C TYR A 133 -1.87 17.38 0.90
N TYR A 134 -1.50 16.10 0.87
CA TYR A 134 -0.16 15.63 0.52
C TYR A 134 0.08 15.54 -0.99
N GLY A 135 -0.98 15.42 -1.79
CA GLY A 135 -0.85 15.40 -3.25
C GLY A 135 -2.13 14.98 -3.96
N PRO A 136 -2.11 14.93 -5.30
CA PRO A 136 -3.21 14.37 -6.07
C PRO A 136 -3.43 12.91 -5.70
N LEU A 137 -4.69 12.52 -5.55
CA LEU A 137 -5.05 11.15 -5.22
C LEU A 137 -4.90 10.25 -6.45
N HIS A 138 -4.24 9.10 -6.26
CA HIS A 138 -4.05 8.11 -7.30
C HIS A 138 -5.26 7.18 -7.38
N ILE A 139 -5.76 6.93 -8.60
CA ILE A 139 -6.78 5.90 -8.87
C ILE A 139 -6.06 4.67 -9.43
N GLN A 140 -6.17 3.55 -8.74
CA GLN A 140 -5.55 2.29 -9.14
C GLN A 140 -6.26 1.72 -10.36
N GLN A 141 -5.69 1.94 -11.55
CA GLN A 141 -6.33 1.62 -12.83
C GLN A 141 -6.48 0.11 -13.10
N ASN A 142 -5.69 -0.72 -12.41
CA ASN A 142 -5.64 -2.17 -12.60
C ASN A 142 -6.45 -2.96 -11.56
N LEU A 143 -7.07 -2.28 -10.60
CA LEU A 143 -7.81 -2.90 -9.50
C LEU A 143 -9.23 -2.34 -9.43
N ALA A 144 -10.11 -3.10 -8.78
CA ALA A 144 -11.41 -2.60 -8.43
C ALA A 144 -11.30 -1.51 -7.35
N HIS A 145 -12.27 -0.61 -7.35
CA HIS A 145 -12.38 0.47 -6.37
C HIS A 145 -13.84 0.59 -5.94
N THR A 146 -14.08 1.36 -4.88
CA THR A 146 -15.44 1.59 -4.42
C THR A 146 -16.23 2.40 -5.46
N GLU A 147 -17.55 2.19 -5.54
CA GLU A 147 -18.40 2.93 -6.49
C GLU A 147 -18.42 4.44 -6.18
N ARG A 148 -18.47 4.79 -4.89
CA ARG A 148 -18.55 6.18 -4.43
C ARG A 148 -17.20 6.91 -4.45
N TYR A 149 -16.10 6.19 -4.23
CA TYR A 149 -14.75 6.74 -4.14
C TYR A 149 -13.77 5.93 -5.00
N PRO A 150 -13.57 6.31 -6.26
CA PRO A 150 -12.60 5.66 -7.14
C PRO A 150 -11.16 5.69 -6.62
N GLU A 151 -10.81 6.69 -5.81
CA GLU A 151 -9.48 6.83 -5.21
C GLU A 151 -9.25 5.91 -4.00
N LEU A 152 -10.30 5.22 -3.51
CA LEU A 152 -10.18 4.25 -2.41
C LEU A 152 -10.08 2.82 -2.95
N LEU A 153 -8.96 2.18 -2.65
CA LEU A 153 -8.78 0.75 -2.79
C LEU A 153 -9.14 0.06 -1.47
N VAL A 154 -9.97 -0.98 -1.54
CA VAL A 154 -10.34 -1.79 -0.37
C VAL A 154 -9.65 -3.14 -0.46
N VAL A 155 -8.80 -3.41 0.53
CA VAL A 155 -8.13 -4.69 0.70
C VAL A 155 -9.02 -5.60 1.54
N GLU A 156 -9.81 -6.43 0.87
CA GLU A 156 -10.70 -7.41 1.50
C GLU A 156 -10.15 -8.82 1.29
N ASN A 157 -9.81 -9.50 2.39
CA ASN A 157 -9.45 -10.91 2.41
C ASN A 157 -10.50 -11.75 3.15
N SER A 158 -11.80 -11.48 2.90
CA SER A 158 -12.89 -12.26 3.47
C SER A 158 -13.07 -13.57 2.72
N VAL A 159 -13.25 -14.65 3.46
CA VAL A 159 -13.50 -15.97 2.88
C VAL A 159 -14.93 -16.09 2.35
N GLU A 160 -15.86 -15.29 2.89
CA GLU A 160 -17.29 -15.37 2.56
C GLU A 160 -17.54 -15.02 1.09
N THR A 161 -16.74 -14.11 0.57
CA THR A 161 -16.80 -13.60 -0.80
C THR A 161 -15.74 -14.25 -1.71
N SER A 162 -14.76 -14.98 -1.18
CA SER A 162 -13.57 -15.33 -1.98
C SER A 162 -12.88 -16.66 -1.62
N ALA A 163 -13.61 -17.77 -1.63
CA ALA A 163 -13.01 -19.12 -1.55
C ALA A 163 -11.88 -19.36 -2.59
N ALA A 164 -11.95 -18.70 -3.76
CA ALA A 164 -10.90 -18.70 -4.78
C ALA A 164 -9.72 -17.76 -4.47
N ALA A 165 -9.90 -16.68 -3.68
CA ALA A 165 -8.78 -15.87 -3.21
C ALA A 165 -8.03 -16.60 -2.11
N LEU A 166 -8.70 -17.30 -1.19
CA LEU A 166 -8.04 -18.17 -0.20
C LEU A 166 -7.14 -19.25 -0.81
N LYS A 167 -7.57 -19.87 -1.90
CA LYS A 167 -6.73 -20.84 -2.61
C LYS A 167 -5.53 -20.17 -3.30
N ARG A 168 -5.65 -18.90 -3.72
CA ARG A 168 -4.52 -18.07 -4.18
C ARG A 168 -3.60 -17.69 -3.02
N HIS A 169 -4.16 -17.39 -1.83
CA HIS A 169 -3.42 -17.04 -0.62
C HIS A 169 -2.46 -18.16 -0.12
N GLN A 170 -2.77 -19.43 -0.41
CA GLN A 170 -1.91 -20.57 -0.08
C GLN A 170 -0.60 -20.62 -0.90
N LEU A 171 -0.52 -19.86 -2.00
CA LEU A 171 0.64 -19.78 -2.91
C LEU A 171 1.06 -18.31 -3.17
N ASP A 172 0.67 -17.39 -2.28
CA ASP A 172 0.42 -15.99 -2.64
C ASP A 172 1.67 -15.13 -2.90
N PRO A 173 1.74 -14.44 -4.04
CA PRO A 173 2.64 -13.31 -4.24
C PRO A 173 2.28 -12.05 -3.42
N LEU A 174 1.07 -11.90 -2.85
CA LEU A 174 0.73 -10.76 -1.98
C LEU A 174 1.58 -10.68 -0.71
N ASN A 175 2.19 -11.79 -0.27
CA ASN A 175 3.06 -11.85 0.89
C ASN A 175 4.54 -11.58 0.56
N ALA A 176 4.82 -11.00 -0.61
CA ALA A 176 6.16 -10.60 -1.01
C ALA A 176 6.50 -9.17 -0.55
N TRP A 177 7.77 -8.95 -0.21
CA TRP A 177 8.30 -7.60 0.01
C TRP A 177 8.21 -6.76 -1.26
N HIS A 178 7.58 -5.58 -1.16
CA HIS A 178 7.38 -4.69 -2.29
C HIS A 178 7.26 -3.23 -1.86
N THR A 179 7.20 -2.35 -2.87
CA THR A 179 6.73 -0.97 -2.73
C THR A 179 5.66 -0.74 -3.80
N ASP A 180 4.58 -0.06 -3.40
CA ASP A 180 3.38 0.10 -4.20
C ASP A 180 3.67 0.79 -5.54
N VAL A 181 3.14 0.22 -6.63
CA VAL A 181 3.04 0.88 -7.95
C VAL A 181 4.39 1.38 -8.52
N SER A 182 5.51 0.73 -8.18
CA SER A 182 6.84 1.14 -8.66
C SER A 182 7.05 1.07 -10.19
N TYR A 183 6.09 0.50 -10.93
CA TYR A 183 6.09 0.49 -12.39
C TYR A 183 5.59 1.80 -13.03
N GLU A 184 4.99 2.71 -12.25
CA GLU A 184 4.58 4.02 -12.76
C GLU A 184 5.74 5.01 -12.79
N ARG A 185 5.61 6.03 -13.66
CA ARG A 185 6.64 7.07 -13.80
C ARG A 185 6.79 7.94 -12.56
N GLN A 186 5.69 8.11 -11.82
CA GLN A 186 5.65 8.81 -10.54
C GLN A 186 4.88 7.94 -9.54
N PRO A 187 5.55 6.99 -8.88
CA PRO A 187 4.92 6.15 -7.87
C PRO A 187 4.38 6.98 -6.70
N PRO A 188 3.38 6.46 -5.95
CA PRO A 188 2.82 7.16 -4.79
C PRO A 188 3.89 7.50 -3.74
N THR A 189 3.88 8.73 -3.25
CA THR A 189 4.78 9.17 -2.16
C THR A 189 4.28 8.70 -0.79
N TYR A 190 2.96 8.65 -0.59
CA TYR A 190 2.33 8.25 0.66
C TYR A 190 1.17 7.29 0.39
N THR A 191 1.05 6.26 1.22
CA THR A 191 -0.12 5.39 1.30
C THR A 191 -0.78 5.59 2.66
N LEU A 192 -2.06 5.96 2.67
CA LEU A 192 -2.86 6.04 3.89
C LEU A 192 -3.67 4.75 4.01
N PHE A 193 -3.51 4.04 5.12
CA PHE A 193 -4.16 2.75 5.33
C PHE A 193 -4.99 2.77 6.61
N LYS A 194 -6.31 2.63 6.46
CA LYS A 194 -7.25 2.52 7.58
C LYS A 194 -7.71 1.08 7.72
N VAL A 195 -7.42 0.50 8.87
CA VAL A 195 -7.89 -0.83 9.25
C VAL A 195 -9.36 -0.76 9.65
N LEU A 196 -10.23 -1.50 8.95
CA LEU A 196 -11.66 -1.58 9.23
C LEU A 196 -12.03 -2.81 10.06
N THR A 197 -11.43 -3.95 9.72
CA THR A 197 -11.69 -5.24 10.36
C THR A 197 -10.39 -6.04 10.39
N VAL A 198 -10.07 -6.63 11.53
CA VAL A 198 -8.90 -7.50 11.71
C VAL A 198 -9.33 -8.84 12.31
N PRO A 199 -8.66 -9.94 11.96
CA PRO A 199 -8.83 -11.19 12.70
C PRO A 199 -8.27 -11.03 14.12
N GLU A 200 -8.72 -11.88 15.04
CA GLU A 200 -8.22 -11.91 16.43
C GLU A 200 -6.72 -12.24 16.50
N VAL A 201 -6.22 -13.04 15.55
CA VAL A 201 -4.81 -13.46 15.47
C VAL A 201 -4.36 -13.45 14.00
N GLY A 202 -3.16 -12.92 13.76
CA GLY A 202 -2.55 -12.82 12.42
C GLY A 202 -3.03 -11.58 11.65
N GLY A 203 -2.64 -11.48 10.38
CA GLY A 203 -2.94 -10.30 9.56
C GLY A 203 -1.96 -9.13 9.74
N ASP A 204 -0.84 -9.37 10.42
CA ASP A 204 0.22 -8.38 10.57
C ASP A 204 0.74 -7.94 9.21
N THR A 205 1.00 -6.63 9.09
CA THR A 205 1.75 -6.07 7.97
C THR A 205 3.17 -5.78 8.45
N LEU A 206 4.17 -6.18 7.66
CA LEU A 206 5.58 -5.94 7.96
C LEU A 206 6.12 -4.83 7.06
N TRP A 207 6.96 -3.96 7.63
CA TRP A 207 7.64 -2.89 6.89
C TRP A 207 9.16 -3.02 7.00
N ALA A 208 9.86 -2.61 5.94
CA ALA A 208 11.32 -2.56 5.88
C ALA A 208 11.81 -1.15 5.48
N CYS A 209 12.95 -0.73 6.04
CA CYS A 209 13.51 0.59 5.79
C CYS A 209 14.55 0.52 4.67
N GLY A 210 14.21 1.05 3.49
CA GLY A 210 15.13 1.13 2.35
C GLY A 210 16.38 1.98 2.64
N TYR A 211 16.24 3.06 3.41
CA TYR A 211 17.37 3.91 3.80
C TYR A 211 18.40 3.16 4.66
N GLU A 212 17.92 2.42 5.68
CA GLU A 212 18.81 1.64 6.55
C GLU A 212 19.41 0.45 5.80
N ALA A 213 18.63 -0.21 4.94
CA ALA A 213 19.14 -1.28 4.07
C ALA A 213 20.30 -0.77 3.20
N TYR A 214 20.15 0.40 2.57
CA TYR A 214 21.21 1.04 1.82
C TYR A 214 22.41 1.39 2.70
N ASN A 215 22.18 2.00 3.86
CA ASN A 215 23.24 2.45 4.75
C ASN A 215 24.15 1.31 5.25
N ARG A 216 23.61 0.10 5.41
CA ARG A 216 24.33 -1.10 5.83
C ARG A 216 25.19 -1.75 4.74
N LEU A 217 25.01 -1.37 3.48
CA LEU A 217 25.84 -1.87 2.39
C LEU A 217 27.30 -1.43 2.59
N SER A 218 28.24 -2.31 2.21
CA SER A 218 29.66 -1.94 2.17
C SER A 218 29.89 -0.82 1.16
N PRO A 219 30.92 0.03 1.31
CA PRO A 219 31.19 1.11 0.36
C PRO A 219 31.34 0.62 -1.09
N ALA A 220 31.92 -0.56 -1.29
CA ALA A 220 32.04 -1.17 -2.61
C ALA A 220 30.68 -1.56 -3.20
N PHE A 221 29.78 -2.12 -2.37
CA PHE A 221 28.46 -2.52 -2.83
C PHE A 221 27.54 -1.32 -3.07
N LYS A 222 27.65 -0.25 -2.27
CA LYS A 222 26.99 1.05 -2.54
C LYS A 222 27.35 1.56 -3.93
N LYS A 223 28.65 1.68 -4.23
CA LYS A 223 29.14 2.13 -5.53
C LYS A 223 28.65 1.25 -6.68
N PHE A 224 28.54 -0.05 -6.45
CA PHE A 224 28.01 -0.98 -7.43
C PHE A 224 26.52 -0.73 -7.71
N VAL A 225 25.66 -0.68 -6.68
CA VAL A 225 24.22 -0.50 -6.86
C VAL A 225 23.83 0.90 -7.35
N GLU A 226 24.60 1.94 -7.03
CA GLU A 226 24.42 3.32 -7.52
C GLU A 226 24.54 3.42 -9.06
N GLY A 227 25.24 2.47 -9.70
CA GLY A 227 25.39 2.40 -11.15
C GLY A 227 24.34 1.55 -11.86
N LEU A 228 23.40 0.95 -11.14
CA LEU A 228 22.38 0.07 -11.70
C LEU A 228 21.07 0.81 -11.94
N VAL A 229 20.34 0.37 -12.97
CA VAL A 229 18.96 0.76 -13.21
C VAL A 229 18.08 -0.47 -13.15
N ALA A 230 16.93 -0.36 -12.49
CA ALA A 230 15.91 -1.39 -12.41
C ALA A 230 14.75 -1.03 -13.35
N VAL A 231 14.33 -1.98 -14.20
CA VAL A 231 13.09 -1.87 -14.97
C VAL A 231 11.97 -2.51 -14.18
N HIS A 232 10.87 -1.78 -13.94
CA HIS A 232 9.68 -2.24 -13.22
C HIS A 232 8.50 -2.37 -14.18
N SER A 233 7.67 -3.41 -14.02
CA SER A 233 6.55 -3.71 -14.92
C SER A 233 5.35 -4.27 -14.16
N GLY A 234 4.16 -3.72 -14.45
CA GLY A 234 2.86 -4.21 -13.94
C GLY A 234 2.16 -5.23 -14.85
N LYS A 235 2.87 -5.82 -15.83
CA LYS A 235 2.29 -6.77 -16.81
C LYS A 235 1.77 -8.07 -16.21
N VAL A 236 2.30 -8.50 -15.07
CA VAL A 236 1.76 -9.66 -14.33
C VAL A 236 0.66 -9.13 -13.43
N PRO A 237 -0.64 -9.43 -13.70
CA PRO A 237 -1.75 -8.75 -13.03
C PRO A 237 -2.00 -9.22 -11.59
N ILE A 238 -1.14 -10.08 -11.05
CA ILE A 238 -1.35 -10.59 -9.70
C ILE A 238 -0.93 -9.48 -8.73
N LEU A 239 -1.89 -8.59 -8.46
CA LEU A 239 -1.90 -7.56 -7.43
C LEU A 239 -0.51 -7.04 -7.07
N CYS A 240 -0.06 -5.99 -7.77
CA CYS A 240 0.89 -4.90 -7.40
C CYS A 240 2.13 -5.17 -6.51
N THR A 241 2.42 -6.41 -6.15
CA THR A 241 3.43 -6.80 -5.14
C THR A 241 4.67 -7.37 -5.79
N ARG A 242 4.59 -7.71 -7.09
CA ARG A 242 5.74 -8.12 -7.88
C ARG A 242 5.81 -7.29 -9.14
N CYS A 243 6.70 -6.31 -9.15
CA CYS A 243 7.26 -5.83 -10.40
C CYS A 243 8.28 -6.88 -10.87
N ASP A 244 8.25 -7.24 -12.15
CA ASP A 244 9.40 -7.92 -12.74
C ASP A 244 10.56 -6.94 -12.74
N ILE A 245 11.49 -7.11 -11.80
CA ILE A 245 12.67 -6.26 -11.67
C ILE A 245 13.80 -6.87 -12.48
N THR A 246 14.26 -6.13 -13.48
CA THR A 246 15.45 -6.46 -14.25
C THR A 246 16.50 -5.39 -14.07
N PHE A 247 17.71 -5.78 -13.67
CA PHE A 247 18.82 -4.86 -13.51
C PHE A 247 19.61 -4.72 -14.81
N ILE A 248 19.88 -3.48 -15.19
CA ILE A 248 20.73 -3.11 -16.33
C ILE A 248 21.87 -2.20 -15.87
N ASP A 249 23.00 -2.26 -16.58
CA ASP A 249 24.12 -1.33 -16.37
C ASP A 249 23.90 0.01 -17.11
N GLY A 250 24.82 0.96 -16.93
CA GLY A 250 24.79 2.26 -17.63
C GLY A 250 24.92 2.18 -19.16
N SER A 251 25.17 0.99 -19.72
CA SER A 251 25.19 0.70 -21.16
C SER A 251 23.97 -0.12 -21.62
N ASN A 252 22.94 -0.25 -20.77
CA ASN A 252 21.69 -0.98 -21.02
C ASN A 252 21.89 -2.50 -21.21
N ASN A 253 22.96 -3.09 -20.67
CA ASN A 253 23.17 -4.54 -20.67
C ASN A 253 22.54 -5.18 -19.42
N LEU A 254 21.95 -6.37 -19.59
CA LEU A 254 21.41 -7.15 -18.48
C LEU A 254 22.50 -7.57 -17.49
N VAL A 255 22.30 -7.22 -16.21
CA VAL A 255 23.15 -7.69 -15.11
C VAL A 255 22.62 -9.01 -14.61
N LYS A 256 23.40 -10.08 -14.79
CA LYS A 256 23.08 -11.42 -14.26
C LYS A 256 23.77 -11.60 -12.92
N PHE A 257 22.98 -11.82 -11.88
CA PHE A 257 23.49 -12.31 -10.59
C PHE A 257 23.57 -13.83 -10.68
N SER A 258 24.78 -14.39 -10.55
CA SER A 258 24.93 -15.83 -10.34
C SER A 258 24.43 -16.18 -8.94
N GLU A 259 23.62 -17.23 -8.81
CA GLU A 259 23.32 -17.76 -7.48
C GLU A 259 24.62 -18.20 -6.79
N PRO A 260 24.77 -17.96 -5.48
CA PRO A 260 25.92 -18.47 -4.75
C PRO A 260 25.93 -20.01 -4.82
N SER A 261 27.08 -20.57 -5.22
CA SER A 261 27.36 -21.99 -5.21
C SER A 261 27.42 -22.57 -3.81
#